data_AF-A0A9X1UP08-F1
#
_entry.id   AF-A0A9X1UP08-F1
#
_cell.length_a   1.000
_cell.length_b   1.000
_cell.length_c   1.000
_cell.angle_alpha   90.00
_cell.angle_beta   90.00
_cell.angle_gamma   90.00
#
_symmetry.space_group_name_H-M   'P 1'
#
loop_
_entity.id
_entity.type
_entity.pdbx_description
1 polymer ?
#
loop_
_entity_poly.entity_id
_entity_poly.type
_entity_poly.pdbx_seq_one_letter_code
_entity_poly.pdbx_strand_id
1 'polypeptide(L)' 'MNIVDEELRDEDVASIRRFFQAMGKLASYFKGKLQIIVLDHAGPNVWGELDAVTLVEEWRGDEYLVP' A
#
# COMPACT_ATOMS: atom_id res chain seq x y z
N MET A 1 18.48 6.87 19.23
CA MET A 1 17.59 5.93 18.53
C MET A 1 17.75 4.58 19.20
N ASN A 2 16.67 3.98 19.70
CA ASN A 2 16.69 2.67 20.38
C ASN A 2 16.50 1.56 19.34
N ILE A 3 17.25 0.46 19.43
CA ILE A 3 17.21 -0.65 18.46
C ILE A 3 15.81 -1.28 18.39
N VAL A 4 15.10 -1.32 19.53
CA VAL A 4 13.73 -1.85 19.62
C VAL A 4 12.73 -1.03 18.80
N ASP A 5 12.88 0.30 18.78
CA ASP A 5 11.98 1.17 18.02
C ASP A 5 12.18 1.02 16.50
N GLU A 6 13.34 0.56 16.05
CA GLU A 6 13.64 0.29 14.64
C GLU A 6 13.05 -1.04 14.18
N GLU A 7 13.22 -2.10 14.97
CA GLU A 7 12.63 -3.42 14.68
C GLU A 7 11.10 -3.38 14.63
N LEU A 8 10.46 -2.65 15.55
CA LEU A 8 8.99 -2.49 15.54
C LEU A 8 8.50 -1.78 14.27
N ARG A 9 9.23 -0.74 13.82
CA ARG A 9 8.90 -0.03 12.57
C ARG A 9 9.04 -0.94 11.35
N ASP A 10 10.06 -1.80 11.33
CA ASP A 10 10.28 -2.75 10.24
C ASP A 10 9.22 -3.85 10.20
N GLU A 11 8.78 -4.36 11.37
CA GLU A 11 7.68 -5.33 11.48
C GLU A 11 6.36 -4.72 11.00
N ASP A 12 6.06 -3.48 11.38
CA ASP A 12 4.88 -2.75 10.93
C ASP A 12 4.89 -2.57 9.40
N VAL A 13 6.02 -2.13 8.84
CA VAL A 13 6.21 -2.01 7.39
C VAL A 13 6.00 -3.36 6.69
N ALA A 14 6.55 -4.45 7.23
CA ALA A 14 6.39 -5.78 6.66
C ALA A 14 4.94 -6.26 6.70
N SER A 15 4.21 -5.95 7.78
CA SER A 15 2.79 -6.29 7.91
C SER A 15 1.94 -5.56 6.87
N ILE A 16 2.13 -4.25 6.73
CA ILE A 16 1.38 -3.44 5.75
C ILE A 16 1.74 -3.87 4.32
N ARG A 17 3.01 -4.17 4.04
CA ARG A 17 3.44 -4.69 2.73
C ARG A 17 2.75 -6.01 2.37
N ARG A 18 2.55 -6.91 3.34
CA ARG A 18 1.81 -8.18 3.12
C ARG A 18 0.34 -7.90 2.80
N PHE A 19 -0.28 -6.89 3.40
CA PHE A 19 -1.63 -6.46 3.05
C PHE A 19 -1.72 -6.04 1.58
N PHE A 20 -0.84 -5.14 1.12
CA PHE A 20 -0.80 -4.72 -0.28
C PHE A 20 -0.60 -5.91 -1.24
N GLN A 21 0.30 -6.84 -0.91
CA GLN A 21 0.52 -8.06 -1.68
C GLN A 21 -0.75 -8.93 -1.79
N ALA A 22 -1.49 -9.08 -0.70
CA ALA A 22 -2.73 -9.86 -0.68
C ALA A 22 -3.80 -9.20 -1.57
N MET A 23 -3.94 -7.87 -1.49
CA MET A 23 -4.89 -7.11 -2.30
C MET A 23 -4.54 -7.15 -3.79
N GLY A 24 -3.26 -6.98 -4.16
CA GLY A 24 -2.81 -7.09 -5.55
C GLY A 24 -3.10 -8.47 -6.14
N LYS A 25 -2.82 -9.55 -5.40
CA LYS A 25 -3.16 -10.92 -5.80
C LYS A 25 -4.67 -11.10 -6.01
N LEU A 26 -5.48 -10.53 -5.12
CA LEU A 26 -6.93 -10.60 -5.23
C LEU A 26 -7.43 -9.87 -6.49
N ALA A 27 -6.99 -8.63 -6.70
CA ALA A 27 -7.36 -7.85 -7.89
C ALA A 27 -6.97 -8.57 -9.19
N SER A 28 -5.75 -9.11 -9.27
CA SER A 28 -5.26 -9.92 -10.40
C SER A 28 -6.11 -11.17 -10.64
N TYR A 29 -6.48 -11.87 -9.57
CA TYR A 29 -7.32 -13.07 -9.66
C TYR A 29 -8.67 -12.80 -10.35
N PHE A 30 -9.26 -11.63 -10.08
CA PHE A 30 -10.55 -11.23 -10.66
C PHE A 30 -10.47 -10.67 -12.09
N LYS A 31 -9.28 -10.57 -12.70
CA LYS A 31 -9.09 -10.25 -14.13
C LYS A 31 -9.90 -9.02 -14.60
N GLY A 32 -9.78 -7.92 -13.87
CA GLY A 32 -10.44 -6.65 -14.20
C GLY A 32 -11.90 -6.53 -13.72
N LYS A 33 -12.44 -7.54 -13.02
CA LYS A 33 -13.77 -7.48 -12.41
C LYS A 33 -13.79 -6.90 -11.00
N LEU A 34 -12.62 -6.63 -10.43
CA LEU A 34 -12.46 -6.02 -9.11
C LEU A 34 -11.39 -4.94 -9.20
N GLN A 35 -11.74 -3.74 -8.77
CA GLN A 35 -10.80 -2.65 -8.49
C GLN A 35 -10.75 -2.43 -6.98
N ILE A 36 -9.54 -2.32 -6.44
CA ILE A 36 -9.30 -2.04 -5.03
C ILE A 36 -8.54 -0.72 -4.98
N ILE A 37 -9.07 0.25 -4.24
CA ILE A 37 -8.41 1.52 -3.96
C ILE A 37 -8.05 1.51 -2.47
N VAL A 38 -6.77 1.69 -2.17
CA VAL A 38 -6.26 1.78 -0.80
C VAL A 38 -5.85 3.23 -0.55
N LEU A 39 -6.44 3.85 0.47
CA LEU A 39 -6.10 5.20 0.92
C LEU A 39 -5.28 5.08 2.19
N ASP A 40 -3.97 5.35 2.08
CA ASP A 40 -3.02 5.22 3.17
C ASP A 40 -1.93 6.31 3.04
N HIS A 41 -1.19 6.55 4.12
CA HIS A 41 -0.03 7.45 4.16
C HIS A 41 1.30 6.71 3.95
N ALA A 42 1.26 5.40 3.70
CA ALA A 42 2.41 4.55 3.49
C ALA A 42 3.25 4.99 2.28
N GLY A 43 4.56 5.08 2.49
CA GLY A 43 5.53 5.41 1.44
C GLY A 43 5.78 4.26 0.45
N PRO A 44 6.51 4.53 -0.65
CA PRO A 44 6.86 3.53 -1.67
C PRO A 44 7.64 2.32 -1.12
N ASN A 45 8.34 2.47 0.00
CA ASN A 45 9.00 1.36 0.70
C ASN A 45 8.02 0.27 1.17
N VAL A 46 6.73 0.60 1.29
CA VAL A 46 5.68 -0.33 1.71
C VAL A 46 4.99 -0.98 0.51
N TRP A 47 4.49 -0.20 -0.45
CA TRP A 47 3.66 -0.68 -1.57
C TRP A 47 4.42 -0.88 -2.89
N GLY A 48 5.65 -0.37 -3.01
CA GLY A 48 6.44 -0.41 -4.24
C GLY A 48 6.87 -1.81 -4.65
N GLU A 49 7.09 -1.99 -5.96
CA GLU A 49 7.57 -3.24 -6.57
C GLU A 49 6.66 -4.46 -6.33
N LEU A 50 5.38 -4.23 -6.04
CA LEU A 50 4.38 -5.28 -5.86
C LEU A 50 3.57 -5.46 -7.14
N ASP A 51 3.38 -6.72 -7.54
CA ASP A 51 2.58 -7.04 -8.73
C ASP A 51 1.12 -6.61 -8.56
N ALA A 52 0.55 -6.04 -9.62
CA ALA A 52 -0.80 -5.46 -9.66
C ALA A 52 -1.11 -4.42 -8.56
N VAL A 53 -0.08 -3.76 -8.03
CA VAL A 53 -0.20 -2.59 -7.16
C VAL A 53 0.50 -1.43 -7.85
N THR A 54 -0.17 -0.28 -7.92
CA THR A 54 0.39 0.93 -8.53
C THR A 54 -0.06 2.16 -7.75
N LEU A 55 0.78 3.19 -7.75
CA LEU A 55 0.38 4.50 -7.26
C LEU A 55 -0.51 5.14 -8.33
N VAL A 56 -1.76 5.40 -7.96
CA VAL A 56 -2.69 6.12 -8.83
C VAL A 56 -2.41 7.62 -8.76
N GLU A 57 -2.38 8.16 -7.54
CA GLU A 57 -2.21 9.59 -7.29
C GLU A 57 -1.74 9.83 -5.86
N GLU A 58 -1.03 10.94 -5.63
CA GLU A 58 -0.75 11.46 -4.29
C GLU A 58 -1.49 12.79 -4.13
N TRP A 59 -2.49 12.82 -3.26
CA TRP A 59 -3.26 14.04 -3.02
C TRP A 59 -2.54 14.94 -2.01
N ARG A 60 -2.39 16.23 -2.37
CA ARG A 60 -1.80 17.26 -1.51
C ARG A 60 -2.62 18.55 -1.59
N GLY A 61 -2.64 19.32 -0.50
CA GLY A 61 -3.32 20.61 -0.45
C GLY A 61 -4.85 20.47 -0.53
N ASP A 62 -5.46 21.14 -1.51
CA ASP A 62 -6.91 21.22 -1.69
C ASP A 62 -7.45 20.19 -2.71
N GLU A 63 -6.66 19.16 -3.03
CA GLU A 63 -7.08 18.05 -3.89
C GLU A 63 -7.71 16.93 -3.04
N TYR A 64 -8.86 16.44 -3.49
CA TYR A 64 -9.63 15.42 -2.78
C TYR A 64 -10.05 14.31 -3.75
N LEU A 65 -9.99 13.07 -3.27
CA LEU A 65 -10.58 11.94 -3.98
C LEU A 65 -12.11 12.02 -3.91
N VAL A 66 -12.77 11.89 -5.06
CA VAL A 66 -14.20 11.61 -5.17
C VAL A 66 -14.35 10.11 -5.53
N PRO A 67 -14.93 9.28 -4.65
CA PRO A 67 -15.05 7.82 -4.84
C PRO A 67 -15.98 7.38 -5.97
#